data_AF-A0A2E1LUW1-F1
#
_entry.id   AF-A0A2E1LUW1-F1
#
_cell.length_a   1.000
_cell.length_b   1.000
_cell.length_c   1.000
_cell.angle_alpha   90.00
_cell.angle_beta   90.00
_cell.angle_gamma   90.00
#
_symmetry.space_group_name_H-M   'P 1'
#
loop_
_entity.id
_entity.type
_entity.pdbx_description
1 polymer ?
#
loop_
_entity_poly.entity_id
_entity_poly.type
_entity_poly.pdbx_seq_one_letter_code
_entity_poly.pdbx_strand_id
1 'polypeptide(L)'
;MKLITLLVVIAGVIALAQLAKVGQLTSLIRNKKEEDISEADSRLNGGLFIAFMAAFYGGFIWLLIRYGDYNPPAASAHGESYDTLMNFNMYIIIAVFFLVNTALFAFANKYKYSKDRKATFFAHDNRLELIWTVIPSIVLAVIIIFGLRTW
;
A
#
# COMPACT_ATOMS: atom_id res chain seq x y z
N MET A 1 -41.69 7.32 15.72
CA MET A 1 -40.25 7.11 15.43
C MET A 1 -39.91 7.10 13.94
N LYS A 2 -40.71 6.48 13.05
CA LYS A 2 -40.43 6.43 11.59
C LYS A 2 -40.38 7.80 10.86
N LEU A 3 -41.14 8.81 11.32
CA LEU A 3 -41.20 10.14 10.68
C LEU A 3 -39.96 11.00 10.97
N ILE A 4 -39.45 10.96 12.21
CA ILE A 4 -38.26 11.73 12.61
C ILE A 4 -37.02 11.17 11.90
N THR A 5 -36.88 9.85 11.80
CA THR A 5 -35.79 9.24 11.02
C THR A 5 -35.85 9.62 9.54
N LEU A 6 -37.04 9.66 8.94
CA LEU A 6 -37.20 10.09 7.54
C LEU A 6 -36.78 11.56 7.34
N LEU A 7 -37.20 12.46 8.22
CA LEU A 7 -36.82 13.88 8.16
C LEU A 7 -35.31 14.09 8.32
N VAL A 8 -34.67 13.34 9.22
CA VAL A 8 -33.21 13.41 9.42
C VAL A 8 -32.46 12.92 8.18
N VAL A 9 -32.92 11.84 7.54
CA VAL A 9 -32.32 11.33 6.29
C VAL A 9 -32.47 12.36 5.15
N ILE A 10 -33.66 12.95 5.00
CA ILE A 10 -33.91 13.98 3.96
C ILE A 10 -33.03 15.21 4.21
N ALA A 11 -32.95 15.69 5.45
CA ALA A 11 -32.08 16.81 5.80
C ALA A 11 -30.60 16.50 5.53
N GLY A 12 -30.15 15.26 5.81
CA GLY A 12 -28.80 14.79 5.49
C GLY A 12 -28.52 14.80 3.99
N VAL A 13 -29.44 14.31 3.17
CA VAL A 13 -29.31 14.33 1.69
C VAL A 13 -29.27 15.77 1.17
N ILE A 14 -30.13 16.66 1.69
CA ILE A 14 -30.12 18.08 1.30
C ILE A 14 -28.79 18.74 1.69
N ALA A 15 -28.28 18.48 2.89
CA ALA A 15 -27.00 19.02 3.33
C ALA A 15 -25.84 18.58 2.43
N LEU A 16 -25.79 17.29 2.06
CA LEU A 16 -24.79 16.76 1.11
C LEU A 16 -24.91 17.42 -0.27
N ALA A 17 -26.13 17.58 -0.78
CA ALA A 17 -26.36 18.26 -2.06
C ALA A 17 -25.92 19.73 -2.04
N GLN A 18 -26.14 20.44 -0.93
CA GLN A 18 -25.68 21.83 -0.79
C GLN A 18 -24.16 21.93 -0.71
N LEU A 19 -23.50 21.05 0.03
CA LEU A 19 -22.04 20.97 0.08
C LEU A 19 -21.43 20.75 -1.31
N ALA A 20 -22.00 19.83 -2.09
CA ALA A 20 -21.56 19.59 -3.47
C ALA A 20 -21.71 20.86 -4.34
N LYS A 21 -22.83 21.57 -4.20
CA LYS A 21 -23.14 22.77 -4.98
C LYS A 21 -22.22 23.95 -4.63
N VAL A 22 -21.84 24.11 -3.36
CA VAL A 22 -20.86 25.10 -2.91
C VAL A 22 -19.49 24.82 -3.52
N GLY A 23 -19.08 23.55 -3.58
CA GLY A 23 -17.85 23.13 -4.25
C GLY A 23 -17.82 23.54 -5.73
N GLN A 24 -18.92 23.29 -6.46
CA GLN A 24 -19.06 23.65 -7.87
C GLN A 24 -19.07 25.16 -8.12
N LEU A 25 -19.77 25.95 -7.28
CA LEU A 25 -19.77 27.41 -7.40
C LEU A 25 -18.39 28.00 -7.14
N THR A 26 -17.66 27.44 -6.17
CA THR A 26 -16.30 27.89 -5.85
C THR A 26 -15.32 27.57 -6.99
N SER A 27 -15.47 26.44 -7.68
CA SER A 27 -14.62 26.12 -8.84
C SER A 27 -14.90 27.04 -10.04
N LEU A 28 -16.16 27.36 -10.31
CA LEU A 28 -16.58 28.29 -11.36
C LEU A 28 -16.02 29.71 -11.16
N ILE A 29 -16.08 30.24 -9.93
CA ILE A 29 -15.56 31.58 -9.61
C ILE A 29 -14.03 31.63 -9.73
N ARG A 30 -13.35 30.54 -9.40
CA ARG A 30 -11.88 30.47 -9.37
C ARG A 30 -11.26 30.35 -10.77
N ASN A 31 -12.07 30.22 -11.83
CA ASN A 31 -11.64 29.96 -13.21
C ASN A 31 -10.58 28.84 -13.29
N LYS A 32 -10.74 27.86 -12.40
CA LYS A 32 -9.80 26.76 -12.22
C LYS A 32 -10.25 25.68 -13.19
N LYS A 33 -9.41 25.30 -14.14
CA LYS A 33 -9.73 24.15 -14.99
C LYS A 33 -9.76 22.89 -14.12
N GLU A 34 -10.63 21.94 -14.42
CA GLU A 34 -10.70 20.68 -13.66
C GLU A 34 -9.35 19.92 -13.65
N GLU A 35 -8.52 20.14 -14.69
CA GLU A 35 -7.16 19.60 -14.81
C GLU A 35 -6.13 20.18 -13.82
N ASP A 36 -6.43 21.30 -13.15
CA ASP A 36 -5.49 21.95 -12.24
C ASP A 36 -5.47 21.26 -10.87
N ILE A 37 -4.49 20.40 -10.63
CA ILE A 37 -4.24 19.78 -9.32
C ILE A 37 -3.73 20.86 -8.33
N SER A 38 -4.34 20.98 -7.16
CA SER A 38 -3.81 21.87 -6.12
C SER A 38 -2.56 21.29 -5.47
N GLU A 39 -1.55 22.13 -5.23
CA GLU A 39 -0.38 21.73 -4.44
C GLU A 39 -0.74 21.37 -3.00
N ALA A 40 -1.76 22.00 -2.43
CA ALA A 40 -2.29 21.65 -1.12
C ALA A 40 -2.83 20.21 -1.10
N ASP A 41 -3.63 19.84 -2.11
CA ASP A 41 -4.19 18.50 -2.25
C ASP A 41 -3.07 17.47 -2.46
N SER A 42 -2.07 17.78 -3.27
CA SER A 42 -0.93 16.90 -3.48
C SER A 42 -0.08 16.71 -2.22
N ARG A 43 0.15 17.78 -1.44
CA ARG A 43 0.84 17.71 -0.15
C ARG A 43 0.06 16.88 0.86
N LEU A 44 -1.25 17.06 0.93
CA LEU A 44 -2.14 16.27 1.79
C LEU A 44 -2.08 14.79 1.40
N ASN A 45 -2.30 14.46 0.13
CA ASN A 45 -2.27 13.09 -0.36
C ASN A 45 -0.91 12.41 -0.11
N GLY A 46 0.20 13.11 -0.35
CA GLY A 46 1.54 12.60 -0.04
C GLY A 46 1.74 12.34 1.45
N GLY A 47 1.24 13.23 2.32
CA GLY A 47 1.26 13.04 3.78
C GLY A 47 0.39 11.87 4.23
N LEU A 48 -0.82 11.74 3.68
CA LEU A 48 -1.72 10.62 3.94
C LEU A 48 -1.14 9.28 3.49
N PHE A 49 -0.37 9.24 2.39
CA PHE A 49 0.35 8.04 1.96
C PHE A 49 1.37 7.57 3.00
N ILE A 50 2.10 8.49 3.64
CA ILE A 50 3.05 8.14 4.72
C ILE A 50 2.33 7.75 6.01
N ALA A 51 1.24 8.44 6.35
CA ALA A 51 0.41 8.06 7.50
C ALA A 51 -0.19 6.65 7.31
N PHE A 52 -0.66 6.35 6.09
CA PHE A 52 -1.15 5.04 5.72
C PHE A 52 -0.06 3.98 5.79
N MET A 53 1.16 4.26 5.30
CA MET A 53 2.30 3.36 5.43
C MET A 53 2.56 2.99 6.90
N ALA A 54 2.57 3.98 7.80
CA ALA A 54 2.77 3.74 9.23
C ALA A 54 1.63 2.89 9.84
N ALA A 55 0.38 3.20 9.51
CA ALA A 55 -0.78 2.43 9.97
C ALA A 55 -0.78 0.99 9.41
N PHE A 56 -0.41 0.82 8.14
CA PHE A 56 -0.34 -0.46 7.46
C PHE A 56 0.74 -1.35 8.07
N TYR A 57 1.92 -0.80 8.31
CA TYR A 57 3.02 -1.51 8.97
C TYR A 57 2.73 -1.80 10.44
N GLY A 58 2.18 -0.84 11.16
CA GLY A 58 1.74 -1.05 12.55
C GLY A 58 0.70 -2.15 12.65
N GLY A 59 -0.32 -2.14 11.79
CA GLY A 59 -1.35 -3.17 11.74
C GLY A 59 -0.79 -4.55 11.36
N PHE A 60 0.11 -4.60 10.37
CA PHE A 60 0.78 -5.83 9.96
C PHE A 60 1.65 -6.42 11.08
N ILE A 61 2.49 -5.60 11.73
CA ILE A 61 3.34 -6.03 12.85
C ILE A 61 2.46 -6.49 14.03
N TRP A 62 1.37 -5.77 14.31
CA TRP A 62 0.42 -6.17 15.34
C TRP A 62 -0.19 -7.56 15.05
N LEU A 63 -0.59 -7.82 13.79
CA LEU A 63 -1.08 -9.14 13.39
C LEU A 63 -0.02 -10.22 13.55
N LEU A 64 1.24 -9.95 13.18
CA LEU A 64 2.34 -10.91 13.38
C LEU A 64 2.59 -11.21 14.86
N ILE A 65 2.58 -10.21 15.73
CA ILE A 65 2.76 -10.42 17.17
C ILE A 65 1.57 -11.18 17.75
N ARG A 66 0.35 -10.88 17.31
CA ARG A 66 -0.87 -11.44 17.89
C ARG A 66 -1.20 -12.85 17.37
N TYR A 67 -0.88 -13.13 16.11
CA TYR A 67 -1.31 -14.33 15.38
C TYR A 67 -0.18 -15.05 14.64
N GLY A 68 1.08 -14.63 14.83
CA GLY A 68 2.23 -15.26 14.18
C GLY A 68 2.54 -16.67 14.68
N ASP A 69 2.11 -17.02 15.89
CA ASP A 69 2.21 -18.38 16.45
C ASP A 69 0.97 -19.20 16.07
N TYR A 70 0.79 -19.43 14.77
CA TYR A 70 -0.39 -20.11 14.22
C TYR A 70 -0.20 -21.63 14.02
N ASN A 71 1.05 -22.11 14.00
CA ASN A 71 1.34 -23.53 13.79
C ASN A 71 1.35 -24.27 15.14
N PRO A 72 0.62 -25.40 15.27
CA PRO A 72 0.82 -26.28 16.41
C PRO A 72 2.23 -26.88 16.40
N PRO A 73 2.74 -27.37 17.54
CA PRO A 73 4.04 -28.03 17.60
C PRO A 73 4.15 -29.19 16.59
N ALA A 74 5.32 -29.33 15.97
CA ALA A 74 5.58 -30.40 15.02
C ALA A 74 5.31 -31.79 15.64
N ALA A 75 4.48 -32.60 14.98
CA ALA A 75 4.14 -33.95 15.42
C ALA A 75 5.17 -35.03 14.99
N SER A 76 6.20 -34.65 14.22
CA SER A 76 7.26 -35.55 13.75
C SER A 76 8.53 -34.78 13.38
N ALA A 77 9.66 -35.49 13.23
CA ALA A 77 10.90 -34.90 12.73
C ALA A 77 10.79 -34.33 11.30
N HIS A 78 9.92 -34.90 10.46
CA HIS A 78 9.59 -34.30 9.16
C HIS A 78 8.77 -33.01 9.32
N GLY A 79 7.90 -32.92 10.33
CA GLY A 79 7.17 -31.69 10.62
C GLY A 79 8.10 -30.52 10.93
N GLU A 80 9.18 -30.77 11.69
CA GLU A 80 10.18 -29.75 12.03
C GLU A 80 10.92 -29.21 10.80
N SER A 81 11.24 -30.06 9.82
CA SER A 81 11.86 -29.61 8.57
C SER A 81 10.90 -28.79 7.70
N TYR A 82 9.61 -29.15 7.64
CA TYR A 82 8.58 -28.34 6.98
C TYR A 82 8.33 -27.00 7.66
N ASP A 83 8.30 -26.95 9.00
CA ASP A 83 8.17 -25.69 9.74
C ASP A 83 9.36 -24.77 9.49
N THR A 84 10.56 -25.34 9.41
CA THR A 84 11.78 -24.59 9.03
C THR A 84 11.68 -24.01 7.63
N LEU A 85 11.22 -24.81 6.65
CA LEU A 85 10.99 -24.36 5.27
C LEU A 85 9.92 -23.25 5.21
N MET A 86 8.83 -23.39 5.97
CA MET A 86 7.77 -22.38 6.05
C MET A 86 8.31 -21.07 6.62
N ASN A 87 9.02 -21.12 7.75
CA ASN A 87 9.62 -19.93 8.38
C ASN A 87 10.61 -19.23 7.45
N PHE A 88 11.45 -19.99 6.74
CA PHE A 88 12.36 -19.44 5.75
C PHE A 88 11.62 -18.65 4.65
N ASN A 89 10.55 -19.21 4.09
CA ASN A 89 9.73 -18.53 3.08
C ASN A 89 9.04 -17.29 3.66
N MET A 90 8.46 -17.39 4.85
CA MET A 90 7.79 -16.27 5.52
C MET A 90 8.77 -15.11 5.75
N TYR A 91 9.98 -15.36 6.25
CA TYR A 91 10.96 -14.30 6.45
C TYR A 91 11.35 -13.59 5.15
N ILE A 92 11.52 -14.33 4.05
CA ILE A 92 11.82 -13.73 2.74
C ILE A 92 10.65 -12.85 2.27
N ILE A 93 9.43 -13.37 2.30
CA ILE A 93 8.24 -12.65 1.83
C ILE A 93 8.01 -11.39 2.67
N ILE A 94 8.13 -11.49 4.00
CA ILE A 94 7.97 -10.36 4.92
C ILE A 94 9.05 -9.30 4.65
N ALA A 95 10.31 -9.70 4.46
CA ALA A 95 11.39 -8.77 4.17
C ALA A 95 11.15 -8.01 2.84
N VAL A 96 10.81 -8.74 1.78
CA VAL A 96 10.50 -8.14 0.46
C VAL A 96 9.27 -7.24 0.55
N PHE A 97 8.24 -7.65 1.30
CA PHE A 97 7.04 -6.85 1.53
C PHE A 97 7.38 -5.48 2.10
N PHE A 98 8.17 -5.40 3.18
CA PHE A 98 8.57 -4.12 3.76
C PHE A 98 9.43 -3.30 2.80
N LEU A 99 10.38 -3.92 2.12
CA LEU A 99 11.29 -3.25 1.19
C LEU A 99 10.52 -2.60 0.02
N VAL A 100 9.70 -3.38 -0.69
CA VAL A 100 8.97 -2.91 -1.88
C VAL A 100 7.92 -1.89 -1.51
N ASN A 101 7.14 -2.13 -0.45
CA ASN A 101 6.13 -1.16 -0.03
C ASN A 101 6.79 0.14 0.45
N THR A 102 7.92 0.09 1.16
CA THR A 102 8.62 1.30 1.61
C THR A 102 9.09 2.10 0.41
N ALA A 103 9.67 1.43 -0.59
CA ALA A 103 10.08 2.06 -1.83
C ALA A 103 8.90 2.74 -2.54
N LEU A 104 7.74 2.08 -2.64
CA LEU A 104 6.54 2.63 -3.27
C LEU A 104 5.97 3.84 -2.51
N PHE A 105 5.77 3.73 -1.19
CA PHE A 105 5.25 4.83 -0.37
C PHE A 105 6.20 6.03 -0.35
N ALA A 106 7.50 5.78 -0.21
CA ALA A 106 8.51 6.83 -0.26
C ALA A 106 8.57 7.50 -1.64
N PHE A 107 8.50 6.73 -2.72
CA PHE A 107 8.48 7.25 -4.08
C PHE A 107 7.24 8.11 -4.32
N ALA A 108 6.04 7.61 -3.97
CA ALA A 108 4.79 8.34 -4.13
C ALA A 108 4.80 9.69 -3.39
N ASN A 109 5.32 9.74 -2.16
CA ASN A 109 5.42 11.01 -1.41
C ASN A 109 6.54 11.93 -1.92
N LYS A 110 7.68 11.37 -2.35
CA LYS A 110 8.83 12.14 -2.87
C LYS A 110 8.51 12.79 -4.22
N TYR A 111 7.81 12.07 -5.09
CA TYR A 111 7.49 12.49 -6.46
C TYR A 111 6.03 12.93 -6.62
N LYS A 112 5.39 13.36 -5.53
CA LYS A 112 4.07 14.02 -5.59
C LYS A 112 4.11 15.26 -6.48
N TYR A 113 2.95 15.59 -7.04
CA TYR A 113 2.77 16.70 -7.98
C TYR A 113 3.30 18.04 -7.41
N SER A 114 3.99 18.79 -8.27
CA SER A 114 4.51 20.13 -7.99
C SER A 114 4.63 20.88 -9.32
N LYS A 115 4.16 22.15 -9.34
CA LYS A 115 4.13 22.96 -10.57
C LYS A 115 5.50 23.23 -11.16
N ASP A 116 6.52 23.34 -10.32
CA ASP A 116 7.90 23.62 -10.73
C ASP A 116 8.65 22.36 -11.20
N ARG A 117 8.04 21.17 -11.06
CA ARG A 117 8.69 19.89 -11.34
C ARG A 117 8.13 19.28 -12.62
N LYS A 118 8.96 19.19 -13.64
CA LYS A 118 8.63 18.45 -14.86
C LYS A 118 8.92 16.97 -14.65
N ALA A 119 8.00 16.11 -15.10
CA ALA A 119 8.22 14.67 -15.10
C ALA A 119 9.35 14.33 -16.07
N THR A 120 10.33 13.56 -15.61
CA THR A 120 11.33 12.97 -16.49
C THR A 120 10.71 11.77 -17.18
N PHE A 121 10.68 11.79 -18.50
CA PHE A 121 10.27 10.61 -19.26
C PHE A 121 11.41 9.60 -19.25
N PHE A 122 11.16 8.42 -18.69
CA PHE A 122 12.12 7.34 -18.56
C PHE A 122 11.44 6.04 -18.95
N ALA A 123 11.68 5.58 -20.18
CA ALA A 123 10.95 4.47 -20.76
C ALA A 123 11.49 3.10 -20.34
N HIS A 124 12.82 2.94 -20.27
CA HIS A 124 13.45 1.66 -19.92
C HIS A 124 14.85 1.87 -19.32
N ASP A 125 15.29 0.89 -18.53
CA ASP A 125 16.66 0.78 -18.04
C ASP A 125 17.04 -0.69 -17.91
N ASN A 126 17.80 -1.17 -18.88
CA ASN A 126 18.19 -2.57 -18.96
C ASN A 126 19.01 -3.01 -17.75
N ARG A 127 19.73 -2.10 -17.07
CA ARG A 127 20.50 -2.45 -15.86
C ARG A 127 19.58 -2.68 -14.68
N LEU A 128 18.59 -1.81 -14.49
CA LEU A 128 17.62 -1.95 -13.41
C LEU A 128 16.72 -3.17 -13.65
N GLU A 129 16.33 -3.38 -14.91
CA GLU A 129 15.60 -4.57 -15.37
C GLU A 129 16.33 -5.87 -15.06
N LEU A 130 17.64 -5.91 -15.35
CA LEU A 130 18.47 -7.06 -15.03
C LEU A 130 18.50 -7.33 -13.51
N ILE A 131 18.67 -6.29 -12.70
CA ILE A 131 18.72 -6.41 -11.23
C ILE A 131 17.42 -7.02 -10.69
N TRP A 132 16.27 -6.44 -11.06
CA TRP A 132 14.97 -6.92 -10.55
C TRP A 132 14.54 -8.25 -11.16
N THR A 133 15.18 -8.74 -12.22
CA THR A 133 14.87 -10.06 -12.82
C THR A 133 15.76 -11.15 -12.24
N VAL A 134 17.06 -10.88 -12.16
CA VAL A 134 18.06 -11.85 -11.71
C VAL A 134 17.93 -12.13 -10.22
N ILE A 135 17.76 -11.09 -9.39
CA ILE A 135 17.67 -11.28 -7.94
C ILE A 135 16.48 -12.18 -7.55
N PRO A 136 15.24 -11.92 -8.00
CA PRO A 136 14.12 -12.81 -7.70
C PRO A 136 14.29 -14.22 -8.28
N SER A 137 14.92 -14.36 -9.45
CA SER A 137 15.19 -15.67 -10.04
C SER A 137 16.13 -16.51 -9.17
N ILE A 138 17.19 -15.90 -8.61
CA ILE A 138 18.13 -16.58 -7.70
C ILE A 138 17.42 -16.96 -6.41
N VAL A 139 16.66 -16.03 -5.81
CA VAL A 139 15.89 -16.31 -4.58
C VAL A 139 14.90 -17.45 -4.80
N LEU A 140 14.19 -17.46 -5.92
CA LEU A 140 13.27 -18.53 -6.30
C LEU A 140 14.00 -19.87 -6.46
N ALA A 141 15.16 -19.90 -7.12
CA ALA A 141 15.95 -21.12 -7.27
C ALA A 141 16.37 -21.70 -5.90
N VAL A 142 16.80 -20.84 -4.96
CA VAL A 142 17.14 -21.26 -3.59
C VAL A 142 15.92 -21.85 -2.88
N ILE A 143 14.75 -21.20 -2.96
CA ILE A 143 13.50 -21.69 -2.36
C ILE A 143 13.13 -23.06 -2.94
N ILE A 144 13.19 -23.22 -4.26
CA ILE A 144 12.84 -24.48 -4.93
C ILE A 144 13.79 -25.60 -4.49
N ILE A 145 15.11 -25.35 -4.51
CA ILE A 145 16.10 -26.36 -4.09
C ILE A 145 15.89 -26.75 -2.63
N PHE A 146 15.62 -25.79 -1.74
CA PHE A 146 15.37 -26.09 -0.34
C PHE A 146 14.07 -26.88 -0.15
N GLY A 147 13.01 -26.51 -0.88
CA GLY A 147 11.75 -27.23 -0.89
C GLY A 147 11.90 -28.69 -1.35
N LEU A 148 12.63 -28.92 -2.45
CA LEU A 148 12.88 -30.26 -3.00
C LEU A 148 13.74 -31.15 -2.09
N ARG A 149 14.59 -30.57 -1.23
CA ARG A 149 15.36 -31.34 -0.23
C ARG A 149 14.56 -31.67 1.02
N THR A 150 13.50 -30.92 1.28
CA THR A 150 12.64 -31.07 2.46
C THR A 150 11.49 -32.05 2.19
N TRP A 151 11.04 -32.11 0.93
CA TRP A 151 10.15 -33.15 0.39
C TRP A 151 10.86 -34.49 0.24
#